data_AF-A0A2J4PAL6-F1
#
_entry.id   AF-A0A2J4PAL6-F1
#
_cell.length_a   1.000
_cell.length_b   1.000
_cell.length_c   1.000
_cell.angle_alpha   90.00
_cell.angle_beta   90.00
_cell.angle_gamma   90.00
#
_symmetry.space_group_name_H-M   'P 1'
#
loop_
_entity.id
_entity.type
_entity.pdbx_description
1 polymer ?
#
loop_
_entity_poly.entity_id
_entity_poly.type
_entity_poly.pdbx_seq_one_letter_code
_entity_poly.pdbx_strand_id
1 'polypeptide(L)'
;HLQVANELFYRNKAAWLVGKLVTPMATLPFLLPIHRTDEGELFVDACLTTHAEASIVFGFARSYFMVYAPLPGALVEWLREILPGKTTAELYMAIGCQKHAKTESYREYLHYISRSDEQFIEAPGIRGMVMLVFTLPGFDRVFKVIKDRFAPQKEMTAAHVRACYQLVKEHDRVGRMADTQEFENFVLEKRQIAPELMALLQTEAGAKITDLGDRIAISHLYIERRMVPLNIWLEQVDGPAPVSDTHIPAQETRGKI
;
A
#
# COMPACT_ATOMS: atom_id res chain seq x y z
N HIS A 1 2.74 -23.31 -23.07
CA HIS A 1 4.16 -23.50 -22.66
C HIS A 1 4.43 -22.66 -21.42
N LEU A 2 5.57 -22.87 -20.75
CA LEU A 2 5.96 -22.09 -19.58
C LEU A 2 7.12 -21.15 -19.91
N GLN A 3 7.07 -19.93 -19.41
CA GLN A 3 8.21 -19.02 -19.34
C GLN A 3 8.47 -18.71 -17.88
N VAL A 4 9.54 -19.25 -17.32
CA VAL A 4 9.87 -19.13 -15.90
C VAL A 4 10.96 -18.08 -15.72
N ALA A 5 10.86 -17.26 -14.67
CA ALA A 5 11.92 -16.34 -14.29
C ALA A 5 13.20 -17.13 -13.93
N ASN A 6 14.36 -16.61 -14.33
CA ASN A 6 15.64 -17.27 -14.04
C ASN A 6 15.95 -17.30 -12.53
N GLU A 7 15.45 -16.31 -11.79
CA GLU A 7 15.71 -16.12 -10.37
C GLU A 7 14.47 -16.42 -9.54
N LEU A 8 14.68 -17.02 -8.37
CA LEU A 8 13.63 -17.25 -7.38
C LEU A 8 13.34 -15.96 -6.60
N PHE A 9 12.09 -15.81 -6.18
CA PHE A 9 11.62 -14.71 -5.35
C PHE A 9 11.53 -15.19 -3.90
N TYR A 10 12.44 -14.75 -3.05
CA TYR A 10 12.52 -15.20 -1.66
C TYR A 10 11.72 -14.31 -0.73
N ARG A 11 10.93 -14.92 0.16
CA ARG A 11 10.22 -14.22 1.23
C ARG A 11 9.93 -15.15 2.40
N ASN A 12 10.36 -14.74 3.59
CA ASN A 12 10.19 -15.50 4.83
C ASN A 12 10.68 -16.95 4.67
N LYS A 13 9.80 -17.92 4.90
CA LYS A 13 10.10 -19.36 4.85
C LYS A 13 9.99 -19.98 3.45
N ALA A 14 9.75 -19.18 2.40
CA ALA A 14 9.45 -19.66 1.06
C ALA A 14 10.38 -19.08 -0.01
N ALA A 15 10.77 -19.92 -0.96
CA ALA A 15 11.37 -19.50 -2.22
C ALA A 15 10.33 -19.69 -3.33
N TRP A 16 9.99 -18.64 -4.06
CA TRP A 16 8.93 -18.68 -5.05
C TRP A 16 9.51 -18.80 -6.45
N LEU A 17 9.11 -19.85 -7.16
CA LEU A 17 9.28 -19.92 -8.61
C LEU A 17 8.12 -19.13 -9.23
N VAL A 18 8.48 -18.13 -10.03
CA VAL A 18 7.53 -17.22 -10.68
C VAL A 18 7.65 -17.42 -12.19
N GLY A 19 6.53 -17.71 -12.83
CA GLY A 19 6.47 -17.91 -14.26
C GLY A 19 5.18 -17.41 -14.89
N LYS A 20 5.15 -17.52 -16.21
CA LYS A 20 4.01 -17.29 -17.08
C LYS A 20 3.57 -18.64 -17.66
N LEU A 21 2.30 -18.98 -17.48
CA LEU A 21 1.64 -20.05 -18.21
C LEU A 21 1.04 -19.47 -19.48
N VAL A 22 1.73 -19.69 -20.60
CA VAL A 22 1.29 -19.21 -21.91
C VAL A 22 0.41 -20.27 -22.57
N THR A 23 -0.87 -19.96 -22.67
CA THR A 23 -1.88 -20.79 -23.35
C THR A 23 -2.21 -20.18 -24.73
N PRO A 24 -2.90 -20.89 -25.62
CA PRO A 24 -3.36 -20.30 -26.88
C PRO A 24 -4.28 -19.08 -26.71
N MET A 25 -4.94 -18.93 -25.55
CA MET A 25 -5.94 -17.88 -25.32
C MET A 25 -5.45 -16.74 -24.43
N ALA A 26 -4.50 -17.00 -23.53
CA ALA A 26 -4.06 -16.03 -22.53
C ALA A 26 -2.68 -16.39 -21.94
N THR A 27 -2.01 -15.37 -21.41
CA THR A 27 -0.88 -15.53 -20.49
C THR A 27 -1.39 -15.43 -19.07
N LEU A 28 -1.27 -16.51 -18.31
CA LEU A 28 -1.68 -16.60 -16.91
C LEU A 28 -0.46 -16.61 -15.98
N PRO A 29 -0.60 -16.23 -14.70
CA PRO A 29 0.42 -16.46 -13.70
C PRO A 29 0.71 -17.97 -13.55
N PHE A 30 1.93 -18.30 -13.15
CA PHE A 30 2.32 -19.65 -12.75
C PHE A 30 3.27 -19.54 -11.57
N LEU A 31 2.75 -19.66 -10.35
CA LEU A 31 3.49 -19.43 -9.12
C LEU A 31 3.58 -20.73 -8.30
N LEU A 32 4.80 -21.15 -7.98
CA LEU A 32 5.07 -22.32 -7.14
C LEU A 32 5.84 -21.88 -5.88
N PRO A 33 5.20 -21.80 -4.71
CA PRO A 33 5.91 -21.64 -3.45
C PRO A 33 6.65 -22.93 -3.08
N ILE A 34 7.97 -22.83 -2.98
CA ILE A 34 8.84 -23.90 -2.49
C ILE A 34 9.08 -23.66 -1.00
N HIS A 35 8.71 -24.65 -0.19
CA HIS A 35 8.87 -24.67 1.25
C HIS A 35 9.87 -25.73 1.68
N ARG A 36 10.25 -25.68 2.95
CA ARG A 36 11.15 -26.63 3.59
C ARG A 36 10.43 -27.29 4.77
N THR A 37 10.49 -28.62 4.86
CA THR A 37 9.98 -29.36 6.03
C THR A 37 10.86 -29.13 7.25
N ASP A 38 10.42 -29.58 8.43
CA ASP A 38 11.20 -29.48 9.66
C ASP A 38 12.47 -30.37 9.60
N GLU A 39 12.42 -31.48 8.85
CA GLU A 39 13.56 -32.36 8.54
C GLU A 39 14.50 -31.76 7.49
N GLY A 40 14.07 -30.68 6.83
CA GLY A 40 14.88 -29.90 5.92
C GLY A 40 14.71 -30.23 4.45
N GLU A 41 13.72 -31.04 4.08
CA GLU A 41 13.42 -31.45 2.70
C GLU A 41 12.63 -30.37 1.96
N LEU A 42 12.82 -30.25 0.64
CA LEU A 42 12.11 -29.28 -0.18
C LEU A 42 10.82 -29.88 -0.75
N PHE A 43 9.73 -29.10 -0.72
CA PHE A 43 8.49 -29.45 -1.37
C PHE A 43 7.81 -28.22 -1.98
N VAL A 44 6.97 -28.46 -3.01
CA VAL A 44 6.12 -27.44 -3.61
C VAL A 44 4.76 -27.50 -2.92
N ASP A 45 4.36 -26.41 -2.28
CA ASP A 45 3.14 -26.37 -1.44
C ASP A 45 1.86 -26.22 -2.28
N ALA A 46 1.92 -25.47 -3.37
CA ALA A 46 0.77 -25.19 -4.22
C ALA A 46 1.18 -24.85 -5.67
N CYS A 47 0.20 -24.76 -6.56
CA CYS A 47 0.33 -24.17 -7.88
C CYS A 47 -0.77 -23.12 -8.08
N LEU A 48 -0.39 -21.84 -8.16
CA LEU A 48 -1.33 -20.72 -8.31
C LEU A 48 -1.29 -20.21 -9.74
N THR A 49 -2.44 -20.16 -10.40
CA THR A 49 -2.54 -19.83 -11.83
C THR A 49 -3.53 -18.71 -12.15
N THR A 50 -4.05 -18.02 -11.14
CA THR A 50 -4.98 -16.89 -11.34
C THR A 50 -4.31 -15.55 -11.05
N HIS A 51 -4.77 -14.49 -11.73
CA HIS A 51 -4.31 -13.12 -11.46
C HIS A 51 -4.70 -12.64 -10.05
N ALA A 52 -5.83 -13.11 -9.52
CA ALA A 52 -6.27 -12.79 -8.16
C ALA A 52 -5.28 -13.32 -7.11
N GLU A 53 -4.91 -14.61 -7.20
CA GLU A 53 -3.91 -15.22 -6.33
C GLU A 53 -2.55 -14.53 -6.46
N ALA A 54 -2.11 -14.28 -7.70
CA ALA A 54 -0.85 -13.58 -7.96
C ALA A 54 -0.85 -12.17 -7.35
N SER A 55 -1.95 -11.43 -7.48
CA SER A 55 -2.08 -10.09 -6.89
C SER A 55 -1.95 -10.11 -5.36
N ILE A 56 -2.49 -11.14 -4.69
CA ILE A 56 -2.39 -11.38 -3.25
C ILE A 56 -0.97 -11.78 -2.84
N VAL A 57 -0.31 -12.66 -3.61
CA VAL A 57 1.08 -13.07 -3.37
C VAL A 57 2.02 -11.86 -3.48
N PHE A 58 1.79 -10.96 -4.44
CA PHE A 58 2.54 -9.71 -4.61
C PHE A 58 1.83 -8.52 -3.92
N GLY A 59 1.03 -8.77 -2.89
CA GLY A 59 0.21 -7.77 -2.21
C GLY A 59 1.00 -6.74 -1.40
N PHE A 60 0.50 -5.51 -1.33
CA PHE A 60 1.12 -4.39 -0.60
C PHE A 60 1.22 -4.61 0.92
N ALA A 61 0.43 -5.53 1.48
CA ALA A 61 0.45 -5.87 2.91
C ALA A 61 1.51 -6.93 3.27
N ARG A 62 2.26 -7.44 2.28
CA ARG A 62 3.32 -8.42 2.49
C ARG A 62 4.69 -7.76 2.42
N SER A 63 5.65 -8.37 3.09
CA SER A 63 7.07 -8.07 2.94
C SER A 63 7.48 -8.16 1.46
N TYR A 64 8.47 -7.35 1.09
CA TYR A 64 9.00 -7.34 -0.27
C TYR A 64 9.64 -8.68 -0.58
N PHE A 65 9.63 -9.08 -1.85
CA PHE A 65 10.46 -10.18 -2.28
C PHE A 65 11.92 -9.74 -2.33
N MET A 66 12.79 -10.65 -1.90
CA MET A 66 14.21 -10.61 -2.20
C MET A 66 14.42 -11.40 -3.49
N VAL A 67 14.73 -10.71 -4.58
CA VAL A 67 14.99 -11.31 -5.89
C VAL A 67 16.24 -10.66 -6.49
N TYR A 68 17.12 -11.47 -7.08
CA TYR A 68 18.28 -10.94 -7.77
C TYR A 68 17.83 -10.32 -9.10
N ALA A 69 17.93 -9.00 -9.23
CA ALA A 69 17.46 -8.27 -10.40
C ALA A 69 18.50 -7.23 -10.86
N PRO A 70 19.48 -7.62 -11.73
CA PRO A 70 20.49 -6.69 -12.25
C PRO A 70 19.90 -5.50 -13.01
N LEU A 71 18.76 -5.72 -13.69
CA LEU A 71 18.01 -4.70 -14.39
C LEU A 71 16.55 -4.69 -13.91
N PRO A 72 16.23 -4.01 -12.79
CA PRO A 72 14.90 -4.05 -12.16
C PRO A 72 13.76 -3.63 -13.10
N GLY A 73 14.01 -2.66 -14.00
CA GLY A 73 13.00 -2.20 -14.95
C GLY A 73 12.54 -3.29 -15.92
N ALA A 74 13.44 -4.17 -16.37
CA ALA A 74 13.07 -5.30 -17.23
C ALA A 74 12.25 -6.35 -16.48
N LEU A 75 12.58 -6.60 -15.20
CA LEU A 75 11.80 -7.50 -14.36
C LEU A 75 10.40 -6.93 -14.08
N VAL A 76 10.30 -5.63 -13.78
CA VAL A 76 9.01 -4.94 -13.61
C VAL A 76 8.14 -5.07 -14.85
N GLU A 77 8.70 -4.83 -16.04
CA GLU A 77 7.96 -4.95 -17.29
C GLU A 77 7.50 -6.39 -17.54
N TRP A 78 8.37 -7.37 -17.28
CA TRP A 78 8.02 -8.78 -17.40
C TRP A 78 6.88 -9.19 -16.45
N LEU A 79 6.86 -8.66 -15.22
CA LEU A 79 5.82 -8.93 -14.22
C LEU A 79 4.46 -8.34 -14.57
N ARG A 80 4.37 -7.29 -15.41
CA ARG A 80 3.09 -6.62 -15.73
C ARG A 80 2.05 -7.56 -16.32
N GLU A 81 2.46 -8.50 -17.16
CA GLU A 81 1.53 -9.46 -17.77
C GLU A 81 0.85 -10.37 -16.75
N ILE A 82 1.53 -10.72 -15.65
CA ILE A 82 0.96 -11.59 -14.61
C ILE A 82 0.34 -10.79 -13.45
N LEU A 83 0.67 -9.50 -13.33
CA LEU A 83 0.16 -8.57 -12.31
C LEU A 83 -0.47 -7.32 -12.96
N PRO A 84 -1.49 -7.47 -13.84
CA PRO A 84 -2.00 -6.37 -14.65
C PRO A 84 -2.67 -5.25 -13.83
N GLY A 85 -3.14 -5.54 -12.62
CA GLY A 85 -3.78 -4.57 -11.75
C GLY A 85 -2.82 -3.73 -10.89
N LYS A 86 -1.50 -3.96 -10.97
CA LYS A 86 -0.51 -3.24 -10.15
C LYS A 86 0.10 -2.07 -10.91
N THR A 87 0.25 -0.94 -10.21
CA THR A 87 0.94 0.22 -10.78
C THR A 87 2.45 -0.02 -10.87
N THR A 88 3.16 0.86 -11.60
CA THR A 88 4.63 0.79 -11.69
C THR A 88 5.27 0.89 -10.32
N ALA A 89 4.79 1.79 -9.46
CA ALA A 89 5.26 1.91 -8.09
C ALA A 89 5.05 0.62 -7.30
N GLU A 90 3.90 -0.02 -7.42
CA GLU A 90 3.59 -1.27 -6.71
C GLU A 90 4.47 -2.44 -7.15
N LEU A 91 4.79 -2.54 -8.45
CA LEU A 91 5.71 -3.55 -8.96
C LEU A 91 7.13 -3.35 -8.43
N TYR A 92 7.63 -2.11 -8.40
CA TYR A 92 8.93 -1.82 -7.79
C TYR A 92 8.96 -2.11 -6.28
N MET A 93 7.87 -1.84 -5.55
CA MET A 93 7.78 -2.24 -4.14
C MET A 93 7.87 -3.75 -3.99
N ALA A 94 7.15 -4.50 -4.83
CA ALA A 94 7.09 -5.96 -4.70
C ALA A 94 8.46 -6.63 -4.84
N ILE A 95 9.38 -6.05 -5.63
CA ILE A 95 10.76 -6.54 -5.81
C ILE A 95 11.80 -5.86 -4.88
N GLY A 96 11.36 -5.11 -3.87
CA GLY A 96 12.23 -4.53 -2.85
C GLY A 96 12.80 -3.15 -3.16
N CYS A 97 12.52 -2.55 -4.33
CA CYS A 97 12.99 -1.23 -4.72
C CYS A 97 12.18 -0.08 -4.09
N GLN A 98 11.95 -0.12 -2.77
CA GLN A 98 11.01 0.76 -2.06
C GLN A 98 11.26 2.27 -2.23
N LYS A 99 12.53 2.71 -2.30
CA LYS A 99 12.86 4.14 -2.48
C LYS A 99 12.57 4.62 -3.90
N HIS A 100 12.82 3.77 -4.90
CA HIS A 100 12.44 4.07 -6.28
C HIS A 100 10.92 4.05 -6.45
N ALA A 101 10.24 3.08 -5.83
CA ALA A 101 8.79 3.05 -5.78
C ALA A 101 8.18 4.33 -5.17
N LYS A 102 8.80 4.95 -4.15
CA LYS A 102 8.37 6.26 -3.64
C LYS A 102 8.41 7.36 -4.72
N THR A 103 9.41 7.32 -5.60
CA THR A 103 9.52 8.26 -6.73
C THR A 103 8.40 8.05 -7.75
N GLU A 104 8.17 6.80 -8.15
CA GLU A 104 7.07 6.44 -9.06
C GLU A 104 5.70 6.72 -8.45
N SER A 105 5.51 6.41 -7.16
CA SER A 105 4.30 6.72 -6.39
C SER A 105 3.97 8.21 -6.43
N TYR A 106 4.98 9.07 -6.31
CA TYR A 106 4.80 10.51 -6.37
C TYR A 106 4.47 10.99 -7.80
N ARG A 107 5.10 10.39 -8.83
CA ARG A 107 4.75 10.66 -10.24
C ARG A 107 3.32 10.24 -10.58
N GLU A 108 2.88 9.08 -10.11
CA GLU A 108 1.51 8.59 -10.25
C GLU A 108 0.51 9.55 -9.58
N TYR A 109 0.83 10.03 -8.38
CA TYR A 109 0.04 11.06 -7.71
C TYR A 109 -0.03 12.38 -8.51
N LEU A 110 1.10 12.89 -9.00
CA LEU A 110 1.14 14.11 -9.82
C LEU A 110 0.33 13.94 -11.12
N HIS A 111 0.38 12.76 -11.73
CA HIS A 111 -0.41 12.45 -12.90
C HIS A 111 -1.91 12.50 -12.59
N TYR A 112 -2.33 11.88 -11.49
CA TYR A 112 -3.72 11.90 -11.02
C TYR A 112 -4.21 13.33 -10.77
N ILE A 113 -3.47 14.10 -9.98
CA ILE A 113 -3.91 15.43 -9.54
C ILE A 113 -3.93 16.46 -10.67
N SER A 114 -3.13 16.26 -11.72
CA SER A 114 -3.15 17.12 -12.93
C SER A 114 -4.39 16.94 -13.80
N ARG A 115 -5.15 15.86 -13.61
CA ARG A 115 -6.30 15.46 -14.44
C ARG A 115 -7.61 15.41 -13.67
N SER A 116 -7.56 15.68 -12.37
CA SER A 116 -8.72 15.59 -11.48
C SER A 116 -9.09 16.98 -10.99
N ASP A 117 -10.38 17.29 -11.06
CA ASP A 117 -10.98 18.47 -10.42
C ASP A 117 -11.47 18.17 -8.99
N GLU A 118 -11.18 16.96 -8.48
CA GLU A 118 -11.53 16.58 -7.13
C GLU A 118 -10.73 17.35 -6.08
N GLN A 119 -11.35 17.56 -4.92
CA GLN A 119 -10.70 18.13 -3.76
C GLN A 119 -10.36 17.04 -2.75
N PHE A 120 -9.27 17.22 -2.01
CA PHE A 120 -8.93 16.43 -0.85
C PHE A 120 -10.03 16.57 0.20
N ILE A 121 -10.49 15.44 0.71
CA ILE A 121 -11.51 15.31 1.75
C ILE A 121 -10.97 14.45 2.89
N GLU A 122 -11.56 14.59 4.08
CA GLU A 122 -11.32 13.64 5.16
C GLU A 122 -11.68 12.22 4.67
N ALA A 123 -10.84 11.24 5.01
CA ALA A 123 -11.09 9.87 4.58
C ALA A 123 -12.35 9.32 5.28
N PRO A 124 -13.22 8.59 4.57
CA PRO A 124 -14.43 8.02 5.16
C PRO A 124 -14.06 7.00 6.24
N GLY A 125 -14.83 6.98 7.34
CA GLY A 125 -14.61 6.09 8.48
C GLY A 125 -14.67 6.80 9.82
N ILE A 126 -14.30 6.09 10.87
CA ILE A 126 -14.23 6.64 12.22
C ILE A 126 -12.97 7.51 12.34
N ARG A 127 -13.14 8.75 12.80
CA ARG A 127 -12.04 9.70 12.97
C ARG A 127 -11.00 9.16 13.97
N GLY A 128 -9.73 9.22 13.55
CA GLY A 128 -8.61 8.79 14.36
C GLY A 128 -8.31 9.73 15.54
N MET A 129 -7.91 9.15 16.67
CA MET A 129 -7.49 9.90 17.85
C MET A 129 -6.05 10.43 17.79
N VAL A 130 -5.23 9.84 16.90
CA VAL A 130 -3.78 10.11 16.79
C VAL A 130 -3.41 10.61 15.40
N MET A 131 -4.10 10.11 14.37
CA MET A 131 -3.86 10.46 12.98
C MET A 131 -5.03 11.28 12.42
N LEU A 132 -4.73 12.32 11.65
CA LEU A 132 -5.65 12.92 10.69
C LEU A 132 -5.44 12.23 9.35
N VAL A 133 -6.52 11.73 8.74
CA VAL A 133 -6.45 10.94 7.50
C VAL A 133 -7.32 11.57 6.43
N PHE A 134 -6.76 11.77 5.24
CA PHE A 134 -7.46 12.38 4.11
C PHE A 134 -7.11 11.70 2.78
N THR A 135 -7.90 11.94 1.74
CA THR A 135 -7.77 11.31 0.42
C THR A 135 -8.39 12.18 -0.67
N LEU A 136 -8.12 11.86 -1.93
CA LEU A 136 -8.99 12.25 -3.05
C LEU A 136 -10.05 11.14 -3.27
N PRO A 137 -11.29 11.49 -3.65
CA PRO A 137 -12.39 10.53 -3.83
C PRO A 137 -12.06 9.35 -4.76
N GLY A 138 -11.46 9.57 -5.93
CA GLY A 138 -11.07 8.50 -6.86
C GLY A 138 -9.64 7.96 -6.68
N PHE A 139 -8.87 8.48 -5.72
CA PHE A 139 -7.47 8.06 -5.52
C PHE A 139 -7.36 6.83 -4.61
N ASP A 140 -6.40 5.97 -4.93
CA ASP A 140 -6.22 4.65 -4.32
C ASP A 140 -5.32 4.64 -3.09
N ARG A 141 -4.98 5.83 -2.56
CA ARG A 141 -4.13 6.01 -1.39
C ARG A 141 -4.67 7.07 -0.45
N VAL A 142 -4.41 6.89 0.83
CA VAL A 142 -4.71 7.87 1.89
C VAL A 142 -3.44 8.54 2.38
N PHE A 143 -3.59 9.76 2.86
CA PHE A 143 -2.55 10.57 3.47
C PHE A 143 -2.80 10.63 4.97
N LYS A 144 -1.81 10.28 5.78
CA LYS A 144 -1.92 10.21 7.24
C LYS A 144 -0.93 11.18 7.87
N VAL A 145 -1.44 12.16 8.61
CA VAL A 145 -0.66 13.15 9.35
C VAL A 145 -0.83 12.90 10.84
N ILE A 146 0.27 12.86 11.59
CA ILE A 146 0.20 12.76 13.06
C ILE A 146 -0.35 14.07 13.61
N LYS A 147 -1.40 14.04 14.42
CA LYS A 147 -1.99 15.23 15.05
C LYS A 147 -1.00 15.95 15.97
N ASP A 148 -1.22 17.23 16.23
CA ASP A 148 -0.40 18.02 17.17
C ASP A 148 -0.71 17.66 18.62
N ARG A 149 -1.98 17.40 18.91
CA ARG A 149 -2.48 16.96 20.22
C ARG A 149 -3.32 15.70 20.02
N PHE A 150 -3.10 14.72 20.88
CA PHE A 150 -3.88 13.49 20.88
C PHE A 150 -5.08 13.61 21.83
N ALA A 151 -6.06 12.73 21.65
CA ALA A 151 -7.17 12.63 22.59
C ALA A 151 -6.64 12.41 24.03
N PRO A 152 -7.27 12.96 25.08
CA PRO A 152 -6.75 12.89 26.46
C PRO A 152 -6.43 11.49 26.96
N GLN A 153 -7.17 10.48 26.47
CA GLN A 153 -6.99 9.06 26.79
C GLN A 153 -5.80 8.38 26.09
N LYS A 154 -5.03 9.11 25.27
CA LYS A 154 -3.88 8.60 24.52
C LYS A 154 -2.58 9.17 25.09
N GLU A 155 -2.01 8.46 26.06
CA GLU A 155 -0.72 8.79 26.67
C GLU A 155 0.45 8.29 25.80
N MET A 156 0.70 8.97 24.68
CA MET A 156 1.86 8.70 23.83
C MET A 156 2.36 9.97 23.14
N THR A 157 3.56 9.88 22.57
CA THR A 157 4.20 11.00 21.86
C THR A 157 4.17 10.78 20.35
N ALA A 158 4.27 11.86 19.58
CA ALA A 158 4.42 11.75 18.13
C ALA A 158 5.67 10.93 17.73
N ALA A 159 6.74 11.00 18.53
CA ALA A 159 7.95 10.19 18.33
C ALA A 159 7.67 8.69 18.50
N HIS A 160 6.87 8.31 19.51
CA HIS A 160 6.43 6.93 19.68
C HIS A 160 5.62 6.44 18.47
N VAL A 161 4.68 7.25 17.97
CA VAL A 161 3.91 6.92 16.76
C VAL A 161 4.85 6.69 15.57
N ARG A 162 5.81 7.60 15.32
CA ARG A 162 6.82 7.42 14.27
C ARG A 162 7.61 6.12 14.42
N ALA A 163 8.06 5.80 15.64
CA ALA A 163 8.77 4.56 15.91
C ALA A 163 7.93 3.32 15.59
N CYS A 164 6.62 3.34 15.86
CA CYS A 164 5.73 2.24 15.48
C CYS A 164 5.56 2.10 13.96
N TYR A 165 5.46 3.20 13.20
CA TYR A 165 5.44 3.14 11.74
C TYR A 165 6.76 2.55 11.19
N GLN A 166 7.90 2.96 11.75
CA GLN A 166 9.20 2.40 11.37
C GLN A 166 9.31 0.91 11.72
N LEU A 167 8.83 0.51 12.90
CA LEU A 167 8.77 -0.90 13.31
C LEU A 167 8.00 -1.72 12.27
N VAL A 168 6.79 -1.31 11.89
CA VAL A 168 5.96 -2.00 10.88
C VAL A 168 6.66 -2.04 9.52
N LYS A 169 7.41 -1.01 9.15
CA LYS A 169 8.15 -0.94 7.89
C LYS A 169 9.26 -1.98 7.80
N GLU A 170 9.94 -2.24 8.91
CA GLU A 170 11.09 -3.15 9.00
C GLU A 170 10.71 -4.59 9.35
N HIS A 171 9.49 -4.81 9.85
CA HIS A 171 9.01 -6.13 10.25
C HIS A 171 8.36 -6.92 9.10
N ASP A 172 8.30 -8.23 9.27
CA ASP A 172 7.46 -9.05 8.42
C ASP A 172 5.99 -8.67 8.60
N ARG A 173 5.40 -8.12 7.54
CA ARG A 173 4.03 -7.61 7.57
C ARG A 173 2.98 -8.72 7.46
N VAL A 174 3.40 -9.95 7.15
CA VAL A 174 2.57 -11.17 7.10
C VAL A 174 1.26 -11.07 6.29
N GLY A 175 1.12 -10.08 5.41
CA GLY A 175 -0.13 -9.83 4.69
C GLY A 175 -1.22 -9.13 5.52
N ARG A 176 -0.88 -8.60 6.70
CA ARG A 176 -1.85 -8.02 7.65
C ARG A 176 -1.58 -6.57 8.01
N MET A 177 -0.42 -6.04 7.65
CA MET A 177 -0.04 -4.64 7.87
C MET A 177 0.29 -3.99 6.53
N ALA A 178 -0.37 -2.89 6.20
CA ALA A 178 -0.15 -2.17 4.95
C ALA A 178 1.25 -1.54 4.91
N ASP A 179 1.85 -1.48 3.72
CA ASP A 179 3.05 -0.66 3.52
C ASP A 179 2.77 0.82 3.73
N THR A 180 3.77 1.54 4.23
CA THR A 180 3.70 3.00 4.34
C THR A 180 4.90 3.64 3.66
N GLN A 181 4.66 4.78 3.02
CA GLN A 181 5.69 5.62 2.43
C GLN A 181 5.71 6.95 3.19
N GLU A 182 6.79 7.20 3.92
CA GLU A 182 7.01 8.45 4.65
C GLU A 182 7.41 9.57 3.69
N PHE A 183 6.79 10.74 3.81
CA PHE A 183 7.12 11.96 3.08
C PHE A 183 7.33 13.12 4.05
N GLU A 184 8.23 14.03 3.68
CA GLU A 184 8.50 15.26 4.40
C GLU A 184 8.25 16.45 3.47
N ASN A 185 7.78 17.56 4.04
CA ASN A 185 7.46 18.80 3.32
C ASN A 185 6.59 18.57 2.07
N PHE A 186 5.52 17.78 2.23
CA PHE A 186 4.61 17.44 1.15
C PHE A 186 3.76 18.66 0.78
N VAL A 187 3.85 19.09 -0.48
CA VAL A 187 3.20 20.32 -0.95
C VAL A 187 1.82 20.02 -1.55
N LEU A 188 0.82 20.78 -1.13
CA LEU A 188 -0.54 20.74 -1.66
C LEU A 188 -0.98 22.13 -2.12
N GLU A 189 -1.76 22.22 -3.20
CA GLU A 189 -2.40 23.47 -3.61
C GLU A 189 -3.67 23.70 -2.77
N LYS A 190 -3.84 24.91 -2.21
CA LYS A 190 -4.99 25.23 -1.36
C LYS A 190 -6.32 25.05 -2.08
N ARG A 191 -6.37 25.36 -3.39
CA ARG A 191 -7.58 25.18 -4.22
C ARG A 191 -8.05 23.73 -4.31
N GLN A 192 -7.15 22.77 -4.10
CA GLN A 192 -7.42 21.34 -4.16
C GLN A 192 -7.83 20.78 -2.79
N ILE A 193 -7.91 21.58 -1.74
CA ILE A 193 -8.26 21.12 -0.40
C ILE A 193 -9.68 21.60 -0.10
N ALA A 194 -10.58 20.66 0.22
CA ALA A 194 -11.94 21.02 0.60
C ALA A 194 -11.90 21.92 1.85
N PRO A 195 -12.75 22.97 1.95
CA PRO A 195 -12.72 23.90 3.08
C PRO A 195 -12.81 23.22 4.45
N GLU A 196 -13.62 22.16 4.56
CA GLU A 196 -13.76 21.35 5.78
C GLU A 196 -12.46 20.66 6.17
N LEU A 197 -11.73 20.09 5.20
CA LEU A 197 -10.44 19.45 5.44
C LEU A 197 -9.38 20.50 5.80
N MET A 198 -9.37 21.68 5.17
CA MET A 198 -8.44 22.75 5.51
C MET A 198 -8.63 23.21 6.96
N ALA A 199 -9.89 23.40 7.40
CA ALA A 199 -10.21 23.74 8.77
C ALA A 199 -9.73 22.66 9.77
N LEU A 200 -9.94 21.38 9.42
CA LEU A 200 -9.47 20.26 10.22
C LEU A 200 -7.94 20.19 10.31
N LEU A 201 -7.24 20.38 9.20
CA LEU A 201 -5.78 20.42 9.11
C LEU A 201 -5.20 21.54 10.00
N GLN A 202 -5.75 22.75 9.92
CA GLN A 202 -5.37 23.89 10.77
C GLN A 202 -5.59 23.60 12.26
N THR A 203 -6.72 22.97 12.61
CA THR A 203 -7.10 22.71 14.00
C THR A 203 -6.27 21.59 14.64
N GLU A 204 -6.06 20.50 13.91
CA GLU A 204 -5.51 19.25 14.47
C GLU A 204 -4.02 19.05 14.14
N ALA A 205 -3.50 19.73 13.12
CA ALA A 205 -2.13 19.58 12.63
C ALA A 205 -1.49 20.92 12.21
N GLY A 206 -1.98 22.05 12.73
CA GLY A 206 -1.52 23.40 12.38
C GLY A 206 -0.02 23.61 12.58
N ALA A 207 0.59 23.05 13.62
CA ALA A 207 2.04 23.15 13.86
C ALA A 207 2.88 22.41 12.82
N LYS A 208 2.27 21.56 11.99
CA LYS A 208 2.91 20.82 10.91
C LYS A 208 2.69 21.44 9.54
N ILE A 209 1.93 22.53 9.45
CA ILE A 209 1.54 23.18 8.21
C ILE A 209 2.31 24.49 8.07
N THR A 210 3.01 24.63 6.95
CA THR A 210 3.62 25.89 6.54
C THR A 210 2.81 26.50 5.41
N ASP A 211 2.40 27.75 5.57
CA ASP A 211 1.72 28.52 4.52
C ASP A 211 2.75 28.99 3.47
N LEU A 212 2.47 28.71 2.19
CA LEU A 212 3.30 29.07 1.05
C LEU A 212 2.51 29.89 0.01
N GLY A 213 1.54 30.69 0.44
CA GLY A 213 0.68 31.49 -0.44
C GLY A 213 -0.48 30.65 -0.98
N ASP A 214 -0.48 30.30 -2.26
CA ASP A 214 -1.53 29.45 -2.87
C ASP A 214 -1.39 27.96 -2.52
N ARG A 215 -0.34 27.62 -1.76
CA ARG A 215 0.02 26.26 -1.36
C ARG A 215 0.22 26.16 0.14
N ILE A 216 0.19 24.93 0.63
CA ILE A 216 0.67 24.58 1.96
C ILE A 216 1.75 23.50 1.84
N ALA A 217 2.68 23.46 2.78
CA ALA A 217 3.58 22.33 2.98
C ALA A 217 3.27 21.64 4.30
N ILE A 218 3.04 20.32 4.23
CA ILE A 218 2.88 19.45 5.40
C ILE A 218 4.24 18.88 5.73
N SER A 219 4.80 19.26 6.88
CA SER A 219 6.16 18.89 7.29
C SER A 219 6.41 17.38 7.32
N HIS A 220 5.40 16.57 7.64
CA HIS A 220 5.51 15.12 7.73
C HIS A 220 4.17 14.42 7.50
N LEU A 221 4.16 13.40 6.63
CA LEU A 221 2.99 12.53 6.42
C LEU A 221 3.41 11.13 5.97
N TYR A 222 2.47 10.19 6.07
CA TYR A 222 2.57 8.87 5.45
C TYR A 222 1.55 8.75 4.32
N ILE A 223 1.94 8.11 3.23
CA ILE A 223 1.03 7.63 2.19
C ILE A 223 0.88 6.13 2.33
N GLU A 224 -0.35 5.65 2.28
CA GLU A 224 -0.70 4.23 2.46
C GLU A 224 -1.81 3.85 1.47
N ARG A 225 -1.87 2.57 1.07
CA ARG A 225 -2.95 2.06 0.21
C ARG A 225 -4.31 2.31 0.87
N ARG A 226 -5.26 2.85 0.11
CA ARG A 226 -6.64 3.05 0.56
C ARG A 226 -7.39 1.73 0.55
N MET A 227 -8.13 1.50 1.63
CA MET A 227 -8.97 0.33 1.85
C MET A 227 -10.34 0.78 2.35
N VAL A 228 -11.36 -0.06 2.20
CA VAL A 228 -12.65 0.19 2.86
C VAL A 228 -12.46 -0.12 4.35
N PRO A 229 -12.73 0.83 5.27
CA PRO A 229 -12.68 0.53 6.70
C PRO A 229 -13.61 -0.62 7.04
N LEU A 230 -13.15 -1.58 7.84
CA LEU A 230 -13.92 -2.79 8.14
C LEU A 230 -15.30 -2.52 8.75
N ASN A 231 -15.44 -1.47 9.57
CA ASN A 231 -16.74 -1.09 10.13
C ASN A 231 -17.74 -0.70 9.04
N ILE A 232 -17.30 0.05 8.02
CA ILE A 232 -18.15 0.41 6.86
C ILE A 232 -18.45 -0.84 6.03
N TRP A 233 -17.45 -1.70 5.82
CA TRP A 233 -17.63 -2.93 5.05
C TRP A 233 -18.72 -3.83 5.68
N LEU A 234 -18.68 -4.02 7.00
CA LEU A 234 -19.66 -4.82 7.74
C LEU A 234 -21.09 -4.26 7.67
N GLU A 235 -21.24 -2.95 7.50
CA GLU A 235 -22.55 -2.32 7.29
C GLU A 235 -23.09 -2.50 5.86
N GLN A 236 -22.22 -2.83 4.89
CA GLN A 236 -22.57 -2.94 3.47
C GLN A 236 -22.83 -4.38 3.01
N VAL A 237 -22.35 -5.37 3.76
CA VAL A 237 -22.45 -6.78 3.36
C VAL A 237 -23.53 -7.50 4.16
N ASP A 238 -24.52 -8.03 3.45
CA ASP A 238 -25.53 -8.94 3.99
C ASP A 238 -25.24 -10.38 3.51
N GLY A 239 -25.28 -11.36 4.43
CA GLY A 239 -25.05 -12.77 4.13
C GLY A 239 -23.57 -13.21 4.10
N PRO A 240 -23.27 -14.50 3.88
CA PRO A 240 -21.89 -14.99 3.84
C PRO A 240 -21.14 -14.35 2.68
N ALA A 241 -19.98 -13.75 2.97
CA ALA A 241 -19.16 -13.05 1.99
C ALA A 241 -18.88 -13.95 0.77
N PRO A 242 -19.15 -13.49 -0.47
CA PRO A 242 -18.77 -14.24 -1.65
C PRO A 242 -17.25 -14.39 -1.70
N VAL A 243 -16.80 -15.62 -1.93
CA VAL A 243 -15.39 -15.94 -2.19
C VAL A 243 -15.13 -15.64 -3.68
N SER A 244 -14.27 -14.64 -3.97
CA SER A 244 -13.87 -14.08 -5.30
C SER A 244 -14.85 -13.05 -5.92
N ASP A 245 -14.46 -11.99 -6.65
CA ASP A 245 -13.18 -11.43 -7.10
C ASP A 245 -13.38 -9.91 -7.34
N THR A 246 -12.34 -9.08 -7.14
CA THR A 246 -12.33 -7.60 -7.29
C THR A 246 -13.07 -6.76 -6.24
N HIS A 247 -12.70 -6.92 -4.95
CA HIS A 247 -13.04 -5.92 -3.94
C HIS A 247 -11.82 -5.28 -3.30
N ILE A 248 -11.92 -3.97 -3.09
CA ILE A 248 -10.99 -3.20 -2.27
C ILE A 248 -10.93 -3.92 -0.91
N PRO A 249 -9.76 -4.41 -0.46
CA PRO A 249 -9.69 -5.22 0.74
C PRO A 249 -10.16 -4.40 1.95
N ALA A 250 -10.98 -5.00 2.81
CA ALA A 250 -11.36 -4.40 4.09
C ALA A 250 -10.22 -4.58 5.11
N GLN A 251 -9.94 -3.56 5.92
CA GLN A 251 -8.95 -3.66 7.00
C GLN A 251 -9.52 -3.19 8.34
N GLU A 252 -9.18 -3.92 9.41
CA GLU A 252 -9.45 -3.53 10.79
C GLU A 252 -8.55 -2.33 11.14
N THR A 253 -9.15 -1.16 11.36
CA THR A 253 -8.47 0.02 11.93
C THR A 253 -8.22 -0.20 13.42
N ARG A 254 -7.32 -1.12 13.78
CA ARG A 254 -6.77 -1.19 15.15
C ARG A 254 -5.77 -0.06 15.37
N GLY A 255 -6.29 1.14 15.57
CA GLY A 255 -5.59 2.27 16.17
C GLY A 255 -5.43 2.07 17.69
N LYS A 256 -4.69 1.04 18.11
CA LYS A 256 -4.04 1.02 19.42
C LYS A 256 -2.53 1.10 19.22
N ILE A 257 -2.12 2.19 18.61
CA ILE A 257 -1.03 2.96 19.20
C ILE A 257 -1.79 4.03 19.96
#